data_AF-A0A5J5CWU4-F1
#
_entry.id   AF-A0A5J5CWU4-F1
#
_cell.length_a   1.000
_cell.length_b   1.000
_cell.length_c   1.000
_cell.angle_alpha   90.00
_cell.angle_beta   90.00
_cell.angle_gamma   90.00
#
_symmetry.space_group_name_H-M   'P 1'
#
loop_
_entity.id
_entity.type
_entity.pdbx_description
1 polymer ?
#
loop_
_entity_poly.entity_id
_entity_poly.type
_entity_poly.pdbx_seq_one_letter_code
_entity_poly.pdbx_strand_id
1 'polypeptide(L)'
;MSPQKQPTNSSWRTLHQLSVRTMRSPTLLSPLGLISCTLVLMLPLFGSCHPAPSPEQPRLVFTNHISSLKVGFNWRNVSCHLCKAVFTILDIALLSDTNEERVARAVGEACIRFHLADERVCREITELFRDDFIRALEQSLLWPSEACALLVGPSCGKFDMYAPWNITLPNVPKPPVTPPSPPKSGSPQSRVLFLTDIHWDQEYVAGSAADCKDPLCCRKDSGFPSWRRREAGYWGTYSKCDLPLWTVENLLENAARDGPWDWVYWTGDIPAHNVWSQTRKQQLSELTIISRLIHKHLGPNVTVYPAVGNHESTPVNSFPPPFVHGNRSCAWLYDTMAEEWAPWLPEQALKTLRYGGFYTVEIQPGLRLVSLNMNFCARENFWLMVNSTDPANQLQWLVHILQASEDNGEKVHIIGHIPPGLCLGSWSWNYYHIVNRYESTVTGQFFGHTHMDEFQMFYDEATMTRPLGVAFIAPSVTTYVNLNPGFRVYYVDGNYKGSSRLVLDHETYILNLTEVNHSPGAPSSPVQNPKWTLLYRATEAYGLTSLFPSDYDRMMQAFISDDHVFQKFWYLRHKGHVSEPCKETCKTSLLCFLRSGRYDELEQCDLLNGFGGNLARAARKTLC
;
A
#
# COMPACT_ATOMS: atom_id res chain seq x y z
N MET A 1 27.80 54.14 40.33
CA MET A 1 27.22 54.25 41.69
C MET A 1 25.71 54.18 41.57
N SER A 2 25.03 53.50 42.51
CA SER A 2 23.61 53.66 42.81
C SER A 2 23.48 54.52 44.10
N PRO A 3 22.31 55.05 44.54
CA PRO A 3 21.15 54.25 44.93
C PRO A 3 19.75 54.84 44.64
N GLN A 4 18.72 54.12 45.09
CA GLN A 4 17.28 54.41 44.96
C GLN A 4 16.74 55.40 46.02
N LYS A 5 15.47 55.84 45.88
CA LYS A 5 14.39 55.57 46.88
C LYS A 5 12.96 55.99 46.43
N GLN A 6 11.96 55.26 46.94
CA GLN A 6 10.52 55.63 46.99
C GLN A 6 10.12 56.03 48.43
N PRO A 7 8.96 56.68 48.64
CA PRO A 7 7.72 56.04 49.16
C PRO A 7 6.49 56.34 48.22
N THR A 8 5.35 55.63 48.12
CA THR A 8 4.37 54.98 49.05
C THR A 8 3.50 55.99 49.87
N ASN A 9 2.16 55.86 50.09
CA ASN A 9 1.13 54.91 49.62
C ASN A 9 -0.34 55.44 49.81
N SER A 10 -1.34 54.65 49.38
CA SER A 10 -2.76 54.57 49.86
C SER A 10 -3.85 55.62 49.44
N SER A 11 -5.18 55.37 49.52
CA SER A 11 -5.99 54.14 49.19
C SER A 11 -7.53 54.37 49.27
N TRP A 12 -8.30 53.66 48.42
CA TRP A 12 -9.72 53.22 48.56
C TRP A 12 -10.89 54.21 48.81
N ARG A 13 -11.92 54.17 47.93
CA ARG A 13 -13.30 53.69 48.24
C ARG A 13 -14.23 53.58 47.01
N THR A 14 -15.31 52.81 47.15
CA THR A 14 -16.41 52.54 46.20
C THR A 14 -17.70 53.26 46.66
N LEU A 15 -18.85 53.33 45.96
CA LEU A 15 -19.51 52.51 44.90
C LEU A 15 -19.97 53.42 43.71
N HIS A 16 -20.95 53.17 42.80
CA HIS A 16 -22.09 52.24 42.75
C HIS A 16 -22.42 51.68 41.35
N GLN A 17 -23.53 52.08 40.70
CA GLN A 17 -24.09 51.50 39.45
C GLN A 17 -24.80 52.57 38.60
N LEU A 18 -24.86 52.37 37.28
CA LEU A 18 -26.09 52.53 36.49
C LEU A 18 -26.02 51.66 35.22
N SER A 19 -27.15 51.38 34.58
CA SER A 19 -27.28 50.34 33.54
C SER A 19 -27.76 50.91 32.20
N VAL A 20 -27.15 50.44 31.10
CA VAL A 20 -27.68 50.58 29.74
C VAL A 20 -27.60 49.21 29.05
N ARG A 21 -28.72 48.76 28.47
CA ARG A 21 -28.77 47.55 27.63
C ARG A 21 -28.45 47.92 26.19
N THR A 22 -27.52 47.20 25.55
CA THR A 22 -27.37 47.15 24.09
C THR A 22 -27.68 45.74 23.60
N MET A 23 -28.40 45.63 22.49
CA MET A 23 -28.77 44.34 21.90
C MET A 23 -27.56 43.68 21.23
N ARG A 24 -27.42 42.36 21.39
CA ARG A 24 -26.47 41.55 20.60
C ARG A 24 -27.17 41.01 19.36
N SER A 25 -26.60 41.26 18.18
CA SER A 25 -26.87 40.46 16.99
C SER A 25 -26.33 39.03 17.17
N PRO A 26 -26.95 38.01 16.56
CA PRO A 26 -26.43 36.65 16.62
C PRO A 26 -25.12 36.53 15.82
N THR A 27 -24.02 36.24 16.52
CA THR A 27 -22.74 35.89 15.89
C THR A 27 -22.80 34.49 15.27
N LEU A 28 -22.09 34.30 14.16
CA LEU A 28 -22.06 33.01 13.45
C LEU A 28 -21.44 31.88 14.31
N LEU A 29 -21.72 30.66 13.84
CA LEU A 29 -21.17 29.35 14.23
C LEU A 29 -19.93 29.35 15.13
N SER A 30 -20.06 28.71 16.29
CA SER A 30 -18.94 28.43 17.21
C SER A 30 -17.87 27.54 16.55
N PRO A 31 -16.56 27.81 16.75
CA PRO A 31 -15.48 27.00 16.19
C PRO A 31 -15.52 25.51 16.63
N LEU A 32 -16.19 25.21 17.76
CA LEU A 32 -16.43 23.84 18.22
C LEU A 32 -17.18 22.98 17.19
N GLY A 33 -18.03 23.57 16.33
CA GLY A 33 -18.77 22.83 15.30
C GLY A 33 -17.88 22.31 14.17
N LEU A 34 -16.91 23.10 13.73
CA LEU A 34 -15.89 22.68 12.74
C LEU A 34 -14.99 21.58 13.32
N ILE A 35 -14.53 21.77 14.57
CA ILE A 35 -13.67 20.81 15.29
C ILE A 35 -14.36 19.44 15.45
N SER A 36 -15.69 19.40 15.69
CA SER A 36 -16.42 18.14 15.79
C SER A 36 -16.64 17.41 14.46
N CYS A 37 -16.66 18.11 13.32
CA CYS A 37 -16.69 17.45 12.01
C CYS A 37 -15.32 16.91 11.61
N THR A 38 -14.24 17.67 11.83
CA THR A 38 -12.88 17.19 11.50
C THR A 38 -12.45 16.02 12.38
N LEU A 39 -12.77 16.01 13.67
CA LEU A 39 -12.41 14.90 14.56
C LEU A 39 -13.02 13.54 14.18
N VAL A 40 -14.16 13.52 13.48
CA VAL A 40 -14.80 12.28 13.00
C VAL A 40 -14.25 11.85 11.62
N LEU A 41 -13.56 12.74 10.90
CA LEU A 41 -12.92 12.47 9.60
C LEU A 41 -11.52 11.86 9.72
N MET A 42 -10.73 12.22 10.75
CA MET A 42 -9.30 11.85 10.80
C MET A 42 -8.99 10.51 11.49
N LEU A 43 -10.02 9.79 11.96
CA LEU A 43 -9.86 8.49 12.63
C LEU A 43 -9.21 7.36 11.81
N PRO A 44 -9.34 7.26 10.46
CA PRO A 44 -8.69 6.20 9.69
C PRO A 44 -7.27 6.55 9.20
N LEU A 45 -6.75 7.76 9.49
CA LEU A 45 -5.47 8.25 8.95
C LEU A 45 -4.24 7.88 9.80
N PHE A 46 -4.43 7.16 10.89
CA PHE A 46 -3.34 6.68 11.75
C PHE A 46 -3.41 5.16 11.89
N GLY A 47 -2.66 4.46 11.03
CA GLY A 47 -2.54 3.01 11.04
C GLY A 47 -1.81 2.50 12.30
N SER A 48 -2.55 2.31 13.39
CA SER A 48 -2.09 1.63 14.60
C SER A 48 -3.13 0.60 15.05
N CYS A 49 -2.88 -0.67 14.70
CA CYS A 49 -3.85 -1.76 14.79
C CYS A 49 -4.18 -2.15 16.24
N HIS A 50 -5.25 -1.61 16.84
CA HIS A 50 -5.87 -2.14 18.07
C HIS A 50 -7.42 -1.97 18.07
N PRO A 51 -8.18 -2.89 18.69
CA PRO A 51 -9.55 -3.18 18.24
C PRO A 51 -10.69 -2.43 18.98
N ALA A 52 -11.77 -2.14 18.24
CA ALA A 52 -13.02 -1.56 18.74
C ALA A 52 -14.25 -2.49 18.44
N PRO A 53 -15.38 -2.35 19.17
CA PRO A 53 -16.46 -3.34 19.16
C PRO A 53 -17.50 -3.21 18.02
N SER A 54 -18.28 -4.27 17.85
CA SER A 54 -19.14 -4.62 16.72
C SER A 54 -20.66 -4.53 17.05
N PRO A 55 -21.60 -4.91 16.15
CA PRO A 55 -21.72 -4.51 14.74
C PRO A 55 -23.16 -4.14 14.30
N GLU A 56 -23.31 -3.21 13.36
CA GLU A 56 -24.41 -3.21 12.38
C GLU A 56 -23.85 -2.96 10.96
N GLN A 57 -24.65 -3.23 9.94
CA GLN A 57 -24.29 -3.36 8.50
C GLN A 57 -23.29 -2.30 7.95
N PRO A 58 -22.45 -2.66 6.95
CA PRO A 58 -21.40 -1.79 6.38
C PRO A 58 -21.95 -0.66 5.50
N ARG A 59 -22.70 0.25 6.13
CA ARG A 59 -22.62 1.66 5.78
C ARG A 59 -21.38 2.21 6.45
N LEU A 60 -20.63 3.10 5.80
CA LEU A 60 -19.52 3.82 6.42
C LEU A 60 -19.95 4.32 7.82
N VAL A 61 -19.20 4.01 8.87
CA VAL A 61 -19.55 4.39 10.26
C VAL A 61 -19.76 5.92 10.38
N PHE A 62 -19.02 6.68 9.58
CA PHE A 62 -19.20 8.10 9.30
C PHE A 62 -20.66 8.48 8.96
N THR A 63 -21.33 7.72 8.08
CA THR A 63 -22.73 7.95 7.68
C THR A 63 -23.73 7.62 8.79
N ASN A 64 -23.42 6.74 9.74
CA ASN A 64 -24.26 6.49 10.91
C ASN A 64 -24.15 7.65 11.92
N HIS A 65 -22.95 8.21 12.13
CA HIS A 65 -22.79 9.43 12.92
C HIS A 65 -23.47 10.65 12.26
N ILE A 66 -23.30 10.87 10.96
CA ILE A 66 -23.95 11.99 10.27
C ILE A 66 -25.46 11.80 10.12
N SER A 67 -25.97 10.58 9.86
CA SER A 67 -27.42 10.35 9.77
C SER A 67 -28.14 10.35 11.13
N SER A 68 -27.41 10.48 12.25
CA SER A 68 -27.98 10.89 13.54
C SER A 68 -28.37 12.38 13.56
N LEU A 69 -27.66 13.21 12.79
CA LEU A 69 -27.95 14.65 12.61
C LEU A 69 -29.02 14.91 11.53
N LYS A 70 -30.10 14.11 11.54
CA LYS A 70 -31.30 14.37 10.72
C LYS A 70 -32.03 15.62 11.21
N VAL A 71 -31.62 16.78 10.70
CA VAL A 71 -32.25 18.06 11.03
C VAL A 71 -33.66 18.11 10.44
N GLY A 72 -34.66 17.87 11.30
CA GLY A 72 -36.07 17.70 10.92
C GLY A 72 -36.82 18.97 10.50
N PHE A 73 -36.31 19.72 9.51
CA PHE A 73 -37.05 20.83 8.90
C PHE A 73 -37.75 20.41 7.61
N ASN A 74 -39.08 20.42 7.62
CA ASN A 74 -39.93 19.93 6.54
C ASN A 74 -40.09 20.95 5.38
N TRP A 75 -38.97 21.50 4.88
CA TRP A 75 -38.89 22.54 3.86
C TRP A 75 -37.85 22.17 2.78
N ARG A 76 -38.01 20.98 2.16
CA ARG A 76 -36.99 20.30 1.32
C ARG A 76 -36.31 21.19 0.26
N ASN A 77 -37.03 22.11 -0.38
CA ASN A 77 -36.45 23.00 -1.39
C ASN A 77 -35.50 24.04 -0.77
N VAL A 78 -35.92 24.68 0.33
CA VAL A 78 -35.09 25.69 1.01
C VAL A 78 -33.91 25.05 1.74
N SER A 79 -34.08 23.86 2.33
CA SER A 79 -32.94 23.13 2.92
C SER A 79 -31.90 22.74 1.88
N CYS A 80 -32.31 22.44 0.64
CA CYS A 80 -31.36 22.16 -0.45
C CYS A 80 -30.57 23.40 -0.88
N HIS A 81 -31.24 24.52 -1.16
CA HIS A 81 -30.55 25.76 -1.51
C HIS A 81 -29.64 26.29 -0.39
N LEU A 82 -30.08 26.19 0.87
CA LEU A 82 -29.26 26.55 2.03
C LEU A 82 -28.05 25.63 2.17
N CYS A 83 -28.21 24.33 2.01
CA CYS A 83 -27.08 23.39 2.04
C CYS A 83 -26.04 23.74 0.98
N LYS A 84 -26.46 23.92 -0.28
CA LYS A 84 -25.53 24.28 -1.36
C LYS A 84 -24.82 25.60 -1.11
N ALA A 85 -25.52 26.61 -0.62
CA ALA A 85 -24.91 27.87 -0.24
C ALA A 85 -23.84 27.69 0.87
N VAL A 86 -24.10 26.87 1.89
CA VAL A 86 -23.13 26.57 2.96
C VAL A 86 -21.89 25.86 2.42
N PHE A 87 -22.04 24.83 1.59
CA PHE A 87 -20.89 24.10 1.05
C PHE A 87 -20.13 24.90 -0.03
N THR A 88 -20.78 25.74 -0.84
CA THR A 88 -20.09 26.69 -1.73
C THR A 88 -19.35 27.77 -0.95
N ILE A 89 -19.86 28.22 0.20
CA ILE A 89 -19.11 29.13 1.09
C ILE A 89 -17.90 28.41 1.72
N LEU A 90 -18.02 27.11 2.04
CA LEU A 90 -16.91 26.31 2.57
C LEU A 90 -15.81 26.10 1.52
N ASP A 91 -16.19 25.69 0.30
CA ASP A 91 -15.32 25.59 -0.89
C ASP A 91 -14.52 26.88 -1.10
N ILE A 92 -15.21 28.02 -1.26
CA ILE A 92 -14.58 29.34 -1.42
C ILE A 92 -13.69 29.73 -0.22
N ALA A 93 -14.02 29.29 1.00
CA ALA A 93 -13.23 29.59 2.19
C ALA A 93 -11.95 28.74 2.31
N LEU A 94 -11.96 27.50 1.82
CA LEU A 94 -10.81 26.60 1.86
C LEU A 94 -9.78 26.91 0.78
N LEU A 95 -10.18 27.49 -0.38
CA LEU A 95 -9.28 28.09 -1.39
C LEU A 95 -8.32 29.18 -0.86
N SER A 96 -8.41 29.55 0.42
CA SER A 96 -7.44 30.40 1.13
C SER A 96 -6.52 29.53 1.99
N ASP A 97 -5.25 29.46 1.60
CA ASP A 97 -4.12 28.90 2.34
C ASP A 97 -4.15 29.18 3.87
N THR A 98 -4.46 30.42 4.29
CA THR A 98 -4.57 30.78 5.73
C THR A 98 -5.74 30.12 6.49
N ASN A 99 -6.64 29.43 5.79
CA ASN A 99 -7.68 28.58 6.37
C ASN A 99 -7.29 27.10 6.29
N GLU A 100 -6.62 26.65 5.23
CA GLU A 100 -5.96 25.34 5.20
C GLU A 100 -5.00 25.19 6.39
N GLU A 101 -4.13 26.18 6.65
CA GLU A 101 -3.23 26.25 7.81
C GLU A 101 -3.98 26.03 9.14
N ARG A 102 -5.19 26.56 9.26
CA ARG A 102 -6.02 26.44 10.47
C ARG A 102 -6.63 25.05 10.60
N VAL A 103 -7.03 24.43 9.49
CA VAL A 103 -7.50 23.04 9.45
C VAL A 103 -6.35 22.10 9.81
N ALA A 104 -5.20 22.18 9.12
CA ALA A 104 -4.02 21.38 9.41
C ALA A 104 -3.56 21.53 10.87
N ARG A 105 -3.47 22.76 11.38
CA ARG A 105 -3.11 23.01 12.80
C ARG A 105 -4.11 22.39 13.77
N ALA A 106 -5.42 22.49 13.51
CA ALA A 106 -6.45 21.88 14.35
C ALA A 106 -6.41 20.34 14.33
N VAL A 107 -6.06 19.73 13.19
CA VAL A 107 -5.79 18.30 13.09
C VAL A 107 -4.51 17.91 13.83
N GLY A 108 -3.46 18.73 13.77
CA GLY A 108 -2.23 18.54 14.55
C GLY A 108 -2.50 18.55 16.06
N GLU A 109 -3.26 19.54 16.57
CA GLU A 109 -3.71 19.56 17.97
C GLU A 109 -4.52 18.31 18.34
N ALA A 110 -5.36 17.80 17.44
CA ALA A 110 -6.12 16.57 17.65
C ALA A 110 -5.18 15.35 17.75
N CYS A 111 -4.27 15.15 16.79
CA CYS A 111 -3.29 14.06 16.78
C CYS A 111 -2.50 14.00 18.10
N ILE A 112 -2.02 15.15 18.58
CA ILE A 112 -1.29 15.28 19.85
C ILE A 112 -2.19 14.90 21.04
N ARG A 113 -3.41 15.45 21.08
CA ARG A 113 -4.36 15.27 22.19
C ARG A 113 -4.93 13.86 22.30
N PHE A 114 -5.04 13.15 21.19
CA PHE A 114 -5.44 11.74 21.14
C PHE A 114 -4.24 10.77 21.17
N HIS A 115 -3.01 11.29 21.30
CA HIS A 115 -1.77 10.52 21.41
C HIS A 115 -1.53 9.55 20.24
N LEU A 116 -1.90 9.97 19.02
CA LEU A 116 -1.78 9.15 17.81
C LEU A 116 -0.33 9.04 17.30
N ALA A 117 0.50 10.06 17.58
CA ALA A 117 1.94 10.06 17.43
C ALA A 117 2.57 11.06 18.44
N ASP A 118 3.91 11.13 18.50
CA ASP A 118 4.60 12.21 19.23
C ASP A 118 4.41 13.56 18.50
N GLU A 119 4.48 14.67 19.23
CA GLU A 119 4.05 15.99 18.73
C GLU A 119 4.72 16.38 17.40
N ARG A 120 6.03 16.15 17.26
CA ARG A 120 6.76 16.44 16.02
C ARG A 120 6.10 15.78 14.81
N VAL A 121 5.89 14.47 14.87
CA VAL A 121 5.28 13.68 13.79
C VAL A 121 3.86 14.18 13.50
N CYS A 122 3.07 14.48 14.53
CA CYS A 122 1.73 15.07 14.36
C CYS A 122 1.75 16.43 13.63
N ARG A 123 2.74 17.32 13.88
CA ARG A 123 2.87 18.60 13.17
C ARG A 123 3.36 18.37 11.73
N GLU A 124 4.44 17.61 11.57
CA GLU A 124 5.13 17.40 10.28
C GLU A 124 4.20 16.70 9.27
N ILE A 125 3.48 15.64 9.68
CA ILE A 125 2.56 14.92 8.78
C ILE A 125 1.33 15.76 8.39
N THR A 126 0.76 16.53 9.32
CA THR A 126 -0.47 17.31 9.04
C THR A 126 -0.21 18.54 8.18
N GLU A 127 1.01 19.08 8.22
CA GLU A 127 1.50 20.10 7.30
C GLU A 127 1.81 19.52 5.91
N LEU A 128 2.52 18.37 5.85
CA LEU A 128 2.87 17.74 4.58
C LEU A 128 1.64 17.31 3.76
N PHE A 129 0.62 16.75 4.41
CA PHE A 129 -0.63 16.34 3.76
C PHE A 129 -1.59 17.50 3.45
N ARG A 130 -1.34 18.72 3.96
CA ARG A 130 -2.33 19.82 4.00
C ARG A 130 -3.03 20.08 2.67
N ASP A 131 -2.25 20.48 1.66
CA ASP A 131 -2.76 20.94 0.37
C ASP A 131 -3.51 19.79 -0.34
N ASP A 132 -2.80 18.70 -0.65
CA ASP A 132 -3.36 17.56 -1.39
C ASP A 132 -4.60 16.94 -0.71
N PHE A 133 -4.58 16.74 0.62
CA PHE A 133 -5.68 16.09 1.33
C PHE A 133 -6.91 16.99 1.48
N ILE A 134 -6.74 18.26 1.87
CA ILE A 134 -7.87 19.20 1.94
C ILE A 134 -8.46 19.39 0.54
N ARG A 135 -7.62 19.47 -0.50
CA ARG A 135 -8.06 19.59 -1.89
C ARG A 135 -8.84 18.38 -2.38
N ALA A 136 -8.39 17.17 -2.08
CA ALA A 136 -9.13 15.96 -2.42
C ALA A 136 -10.50 15.91 -1.70
N LEU A 137 -10.56 16.38 -0.45
CA LEU A 137 -11.78 16.43 0.37
C LEU A 137 -12.78 17.50 -0.11
N GLU A 138 -12.31 18.68 -0.55
CA GLU A 138 -13.10 19.70 -1.26
C GLU A 138 -13.79 19.13 -2.49
N GLN A 139 -13.00 18.46 -3.35
CA GLN A 139 -13.45 17.95 -4.65
C GLN A 139 -14.23 16.64 -4.55
N SER A 140 -14.51 16.16 -3.34
CA SER A 140 -15.29 14.94 -3.08
C SER A 140 -16.37 15.18 -2.00
N LEU A 141 -16.14 14.74 -0.77
CA LEU A 141 -17.12 14.69 0.32
C LEU A 141 -17.70 16.05 0.71
N LEU A 142 -16.94 17.14 0.55
CA LEU A 142 -17.38 18.51 0.84
C LEU A 142 -17.97 19.23 -0.39
N TRP A 143 -17.94 18.61 -1.58
CA TRP A 143 -18.46 19.21 -2.80
C TRP A 143 -19.98 19.47 -2.67
N PRO A 144 -20.52 20.64 -3.10
CA PRO A 144 -21.93 20.98 -2.87
C PRO A 144 -22.99 20.07 -3.52
N SER A 145 -22.59 19.15 -4.41
CA SER A 145 -23.44 18.03 -4.83
C SER A 145 -23.45 16.94 -3.76
N GLU A 146 -22.29 16.36 -3.49
CA GLU A 146 -22.08 15.16 -2.68
C GLU A 146 -22.54 15.39 -1.23
N ALA A 147 -22.07 16.46 -0.61
CA ALA A 147 -22.41 16.81 0.76
C ALA A 147 -23.93 16.99 0.94
N CYS A 148 -24.59 17.63 -0.01
CA CYS A 148 -26.02 17.92 0.08
C CYS A 148 -26.91 16.76 -0.35
N ALA A 149 -26.43 15.86 -1.21
CA ALA A 149 -27.09 14.59 -1.45
C ALA A 149 -27.08 13.69 -0.21
N LEU A 150 -25.97 13.65 0.52
CA LEU A 150 -25.84 12.92 1.78
C LEU A 150 -26.69 13.53 2.92
N LEU A 151 -26.68 14.86 3.07
CA LEU A 151 -27.33 15.57 4.18
C LEU A 151 -28.82 15.88 3.97
N VAL A 152 -29.23 16.23 2.75
CA VAL A 152 -30.62 16.62 2.42
C VAL A 152 -31.36 15.54 1.63
N GLY A 153 -30.62 14.64 0.96
CA GLY A 153 -31.15 13.53 0.18
C GLY A 153 -30.93 13.68 -1.33
N PRO A 154 -31.12 12.60 -2.12
CA PRO A 154 -30.76 12.53 -3.54
C PRO A 154 -31.56 13.46 -4.47
N SER A 155 -32.58 14.17 -3.97
CA SER A 155 -33.23 15.25 -4.71
C SER A 155 -32.41 16.56 -4.70
N CYS A 156 -31.33 16.64 -3.94
CA CYS A 156 -30.48 17.83 -3.85
C CYS A 156 -29.14 17.68 -4.61
N GLY A 157 -28.65 16.47 -4.87
CA GLY A 157 -27.41 16.24 -5.60
C GLY A 157 -27.22 14.74 -5.91
N LYS A 158 -26.07 14.40 -6.48
CA LYS A 158 -25.57 13.03 -6.54
C LYS A 158 -24.74 12.75 -5.28
N PHE A 159 -24.64 11.49 -4.88
CA PHE A 159 -23.57 11.01 -3.99
C PHE A 159 -22.97 9.77 -4.66
N ASP A 160 -21.75 9.84 -5.18
CA ASP A 160 -21.11 8.73 -5.90
C ASP A 160 -19.64 8.44 -5.53
N MET A 161 -19.13 9.06 -4.47
CA MET A 161 -17.88 8.68 -3.82
C MET A 161 -17.86 7.17 -3.51
N TYR A 162 -16.90 6.44 -4.11
CA TYR A 162 -16.79 4.97 -4.08
C TYR A 162 -18.03 4.18 -4.55
N ALA A 163 -18.84 4.75 -5.45
CA ALA A 163 -19.95 4.03 -6.07
C ALA A 163 -19.48 2.82 -6.90
N PRO A 164 -20.21 1.68 -6.90
CA PRO A 164 -19.87 0.52 -7.71
C PRO A 164 -19.86 0.80 -9.21
N TRP A 165 -18.86 0.26 -9.90
CA TRP A 165 -18.66 0.36 -11.35
C TRP A 165 -18.16 -0.97 -11.92
N ASN A 166 -18.45 -1.21 -13.21
CA ASN A 166 -18.07 -2.42 -13.93
C ASN A 166 -17.28 -2.08 -15.20
N ILE A 167 -16.32 -2.92 -15.55
CA ILE A 167 -15.54 -2.84 -16.79
C ILE A 167 -16.28 -3.50 -17.96
N THR A 168 -15.98 -3.09 -19.20
CA THR A 168 -16.56 -3.71 -20.40
C THR A 168 -15.56 -4.64 -21.07
N LEU A 169 -15.80 -5.95 -20.97
CA LEU A 169 -15.08 -6.97 -21.74
C LEU A 169 -15.55 -6.98 -23.21
N PRO A 170 -14.68 -7.33 -24.17
CA PRO A 170 -15.07 -7.50 -25.56
C PRO A 170 -15.96 -8.72 -25.76
N ASN A 171 -16.80 -8.69 -26.79
CA ASN A 171 -17.71 -9.79 -27.16
C ASN A 171 -17.00 -11.02 -27.81
N VAL A 172 -15.69 -11.18 -27.59
CA VAL A 172 -14.92 -12.35 -28.02
C VAL A 172 -15.20 -13.50 -27.03
N PRO A 173 -15.74 -14.65 -27.48
CA PRO A 173 -16.02 -15.78 -26.58
C PRO A 173 -14.77 -16.27 -25.86
N LYS A 174 -14.87 -16.46 -24.54
CA LYS A 174 -13.80 -17.02 -23.72
C LYS A 174 -13.36 -18.40 -24.26
N PRO A 175 -12.06 -18.62 -24.56
CA PRO A 175 -11.57 -19.90 -25.05
C PRO A 175 -11.84 -21.07 -24.09
N PRO A 176 -11.94 -22.32 -24.58
CA PRO A 176 -12.05 -23.51 -23.73
C PRO A 176 -10.84 -23.65 -22.80
N VAL A 177 -11.09 -23.69 -21.49
CA VAL A 177 -10.04 -23.80 -20.47
C VAL A 177 -9.31 -25.13 -20.62
N THR A 178 -7.99 -25.05 -20.86
CA THR A 178 -7.10 -26.21 -20.92
C THR A 178 -6.20 -26.22 -19.67
N PRO A 179 -6.29 -27.25 -18.79
CA PRO A 179 -5.42 -27.32 -17.62
C PRO A 179 -3.94 -27.37 -18.02
N PRO A 180 -3.05 -26.68 -17.28
CA PRO A 180 -1.64 -26.64 -17.62
C PRO A 180 -0.95 -27.97 -17.35
N SER A 181 -0.20 -28.47 -18.34
CA SER A 181 0.68 -29.62 -18.22
C SER A 181 2.10 -29.18 -17.87
N PRO A 182 2.83 -29.87 -16.96
CA PRO A 182 4.24 -29.58 -16.71
C PRO A 182 5.08 -29.65 -18.00
N PRO A 183 6.13 -28.81 -18.13
CA PRO A 183 6.99 -28.82 -19.30
C PRO A 183 7.73 -30.16 -19.42
N LYS A 184 8.16 -30.50 -20.64
CA LYS A 184 8.90 -31.75 -20.89
C LYS A 184 10.27 -31.69 -20.21
N SER A 185 10.77 -32.83 -19.75
CA SER A 185 12.13 -32.92 -19.20
C SER A 185 13.14 -32.40 -20.22
N GLY A 186 14.00 -31.46 -19.80
CA GLY A 186 14.96 -30.78 -20.67
C GLY A 186 14.40 -29.59 -21.48
N SER A 187 13.14 -29.18 -21.29
CA SER A 187 12.64 -27.90 -21.81
C SER A 187 13.42 -26.71 -21.22
N PRO A 188 13.67 -25.64 -21.99
CA PRO A 188 14.25 -24.40 -21.47
C PRO A 188 13.47 -23.83 -20.29
N GLN A 189 14.17 -23.17 -19.37
CA GLN A 189 13.61 -22.38 -18.27
C GLN A 189 14.30 -21.02 -18.23
N SER A 190 13.59 -19.99 -17.77
CA SER A 190 14.15 -18.66 -17.51
C SER A 190 14.24 -18.42 -16.00
N ARG A 191 15.33 -17.82 -15.53
CA ARG A 191 15.53 -17.40 -14.13
C ARG A 191 15.25 -15.91 -14.02
N VAL A 192 14.24 -15.56 -13.23
CA VAL A 192 13.77 -14.18 -13.05
C VAL A 192 14.06 -13.74 -11.63
N LEU A 193 14.89 -12.70 -11.47
CA LEU A 193 15.08 -12.05 -10.18
C LEU A 193 13.85 -11.19 -9.87
N PHE A 194 13.41 -11.17 -8.61
CA PHE A 194 12.32 -10.34 -8.13
C PHE A 194 12.78 -9.52 -6.93
N LEU A 195 12.70 -8.19 -7.08
CA LEU A 195 13.02 -7.19 -6.06
C LEU A 195 11.74 -6.40 -5.72
N THR A 196 11.54 -6.08 -4.45
CA THR A 196 10.37 -5.33 -3.98
C THR A 196 10.62 -4.74 -2.61
N ASP A 197 9.95 -3.64 -2.27
CA ASP A 197 9.91 -3.08 -0.92
C ASP A 197 11.34 -2.86 -0.36
N ILE A 198 12.14 -2.10 -1.11
CA ILE A 198 13.56 -1.83 -0.81
C ILE A 198 13.69 -0.93 0.41
N HIS A 199 12.85 0.12 0.49
CA HIS A 199 12.85 1.14 1.54
C HIS A 199 14.25 1.51 2.01
N TRP A 200 15.00 2.18 1.13
CA TRP A 200 16.28 2.75 1.52
C TRP A 200 16.04 3.96 2.44
N ASP A 201 16.58 3.87 3.66
CA ASP A 201 16.65 4.99 4.60
C ASP A 201 17.99 5.72 4.47
N GLN A 202 17.95 6.96 3.96
CA GLN A 202 19.11 7.84 3.86
C GLN A 202 19.67 8.29 5.23
N GLU A 203 18.86 8.25 6.30
CA GLU A 203 19.20 8.71 7.65
C GLU A 203 19.46 7.57 8.65
N TYR A 204 19.53 6.31 8.19
CA TYR A 204 19.85 5.15 9.04
C TYR A 204 21.22 5.30 9.72
N VAL A 205 21.26 5.08 11.03
CA VAL A 205 22.47 5.17 11.86
C VAL A 205 22.58 3.94 12.76
N ALA A 206 23.57 3.09 12.50
CA ALA A 206 23.92 1.99 13.40
C ALA A 206 24.29 2.51 14.80
N GLY A 207 23.85 1.81 15.86
CA GLY A 207 23.99 2.25 17.26
C GLY A 207 22.96 3.29 17.74
N SER A 208 22.07 3.78 16.88
CA SER A 208 20.89 4.56 17.31
C SER A 208 19.82 3.68 17.96
N ALA A 209 18.78 4.27 18.56
CA ALA A 209 17.69 3.52 19.17
C ALA A 209 16.76 2.89 18.11
N ALA A 210 16.64 1.56 18.13
CA ALA A 210 15.71 0.81 17.30
C ALA A 210 14.29 0.74 17.91
N ASP A 211 14.14 1.10 19.18
CA ASP A 211 12.89 1.14 19.97
C ASP A 211 12.46 2.57 20.31
N CYS A 212 12.64 3.48 19.34
CA CYS A 212 12.17 4.86 19.42
C CYS A 212 10.62 4.95 19.43
N LYS A 213 10.08 6.14 19.70
CA LYS A 213 8.63 6.38 19.67
C LYS A 213 8.08 6.54 18.25
N ASP A 214 8.78 7.30 17.40
CA ASP A 214 8.33 7.68 16.06
C ASP A 214 8.05 6.44 15.15
N PRO A 215 7.20 6.53 14.11
CA PRO A 215 6.76 5.37 13.34
C PRO A 215 7.90 4.57 12.67
N LEU A 216 9.03 5.23 12.38
CA LEU A 216 10.27 4.63 11.89
C LEU A 216 11.44 5.00 12.83
N CYS A 217 12.28 4.02 13.15
CA CYS A 217 13.42 4.13 14.06
C CYS A 217 14.75 3.73 13.38
N CYS A 218 15.81 3.54 14.18
CA CYS A 218 17.18 3.29 13.70
C CYS A 218 17.82 4.48 12.96
N ARG A 219 17.29 5.70 13.14
CA ARG A 219 17.72 6.92 12.47
C ARG A 219 18.48 7.87 13.39
N LYS A 220 19.13 8.86 12.80
CA LYS A 220 19.84 9.94 13.52
C LYS A 220 18.99 10.69 14.54
N ASP A 221 17.69 10.87 14.28
CA ASP A 221 16.72 11.55 15.14
C ASP A 221 16.06 10.63 16.18
N SER A 222 16.16 9.31 16.02
CA SER A 222 15.67 8.30 16.97
C SER A 222 16.35 8.37 18.36
N GLY A 223 17.49 9.08 18.44
CA GLY A 223 18.30 9.22 19.64
C GLY A 223 19.15 7.98 19.94
N PHE A 224 19.78 7.97 21.11
CA PHE A 224 20.62 6.87 21.58
C PHE A 224 19.91 6.00 22.62
N PRO A 225 20.16 4.68 22.64
CA PRO A 225 19.57 3.77 23.60
C PRO A 225 20.02 4.10 25.05
N SER A 226 19.05 4.26 25.95
CA SER A 226 19.31 4.13 27.39
C SER A 226 19.56 2.67 27.76
N TRP A 227 20.27 2.41 28.86
CA TRP A 227 20.51 1.04 29.39
C TRP A 227 19.26 0.14 29.25
N ARG A 228 19.42 -1.02 28.58
CA ARG A 228 18.39 -2.03 28.21
C ARG A 228 17.53 -1.77 26.97
N ARG A 229 17.74 -0.70 26.19
CA ARG A 229 17.08 -0.50 24.88
C ARG A 229 17.75 -1.29 23.75
N ARG A 230 17.03 -1.50 22.64
CA ARG A 230 17.54 -2.18 21.43
C ARG A 230 18.31 -1.18 20.56
N GLU A 231 19.57 -1.49 20.26
CA GLU A 231 20.42 -0.68 19.38
C GLU A 231 20.25 -1.09 17.91
N ALA A 232 20.46 -0.17 16.99
CA ALA A 232 20.42 -0.42 15.55
C ALA A 232 21.66 -1.21 15.09
N GLY A 233 21.46 -2.39 14.49
CA GLY A 233 22.50 -3.18 13.85
C GLY A 233 23.13 -2.50 12.63
N TYR A 234 24.28 -2.99 12.18
CA TYR A 234 24.96 -2.43 11.01
C TYR A 234 24.25 -2.79 9.69
N TRP A 235 23.80 -4.04 9.54
CA TRP A 235 23.17 -4.55 8.31
C TRP A 235 21.63 -4.40 8.29
N GLY A 236 21.07 -3.49 9.09
CA GLY A 236 19.64 -3.45 9.41
C GLY A 236 19.32 -4.09 10.77
N THR A 237 18.07 -3.95 11.20
CA THR A 237 17.62 -4.33 12.56
C THR A 237 16.22 -4.91 12.56
N TYR A 238 15.99 -5.99 13.32
CA TYR A 238 14.63 -6.44 13.64
C TYR A 238 13.90 -5.40 14.50
N SER A 239 13.18 -4.47 13.87
CA SER A 239 12.27 -3.52 14.50
C SER A 239 11.41 -2.83 13.42
N LYS A 240 10.70 -1.75 13.78
CA LYS A 240 10.21 -0.72 12.86
C LYS A 240 11.38 0.14 12.36
N CYS A 241 12.25 -0.46 11.56
CA CYS A 241 13.42 0.15 10.94
C CYS A 241 13.53 -0.29 9.47
N ASP A 242 14.06 0.60 8.64
CA ASP A 242 14.36 0.39 7.21
C ASP A 242 15.85 0.16 6.99
N LEU A 243 16.30 0.05 5.73
CA LEU A 243 17.65 -0.36 5.39
C LEU A 243 18.62 0.79 5.10
N PRO A 244 19.89 0.71 5.59
CA PRO A 244 20.96 1.57 5.09
C PRO A 244 21.44 1.13 3.70
N LEU A 245 21.91 2.09 2.91
CA LEU A 245 22.31 1.90 1.49
C LEU A 245 23.30 0.76 1.27
N TRP A 246 24.26 0.55 2.19
CA TRP A 246 25.27 -0.51 2.06
C TRP A 246 24.68 -1.93 2.15
N THR A 247 23.51 -2.10 2.78
CA THR A 247 22.79 -3.39 2.78
C THR A 247 22.10 -3.63 1.44
N VAL A 248 21.54 -2.58 0.82
CA VAL A 248 20.96 -2.64 -0.53
C VAL A 248 22.03 -2.88 -1.58
N GLU A 249 23.20 -2.22 -1.46
CA GLU A 249 24.35 -2.47 -2.34
C GLU A 249 24.90 -3.91 -2.16
N ASN A 250 25.01 -4.41 -0.93
CA ASN A 250 25.41 -5.80 -0.67
C ASN A 250 24.39 -6.83 -1.21
N LEU A 251 23.08 -6.54 -1.18
CA LEU A 251 22.07 -7.36 -1.85
C LEU A 251 22.39 -7.44 -3.34
N LEU A 252 22.53 -6.30 -4.00
CA LEU A 252 22.74 -6.23 -5.45
C LEU A 252 24.06 -6.89 -5.88
N GLU A 253 25.13 -6.79 -5.07
CA GLU A 253 26.36 -7.55 -5.28
C GLU A 253 26.20 -9.07 -5.13
N ASN A 254 25.33 -9.55 -4.24
CA ASN A 254 25.03 -10.98 -4.12
C ASN A 254 24.15 -11.45 -5.28
N ALA A 255 23.06 -10.76 -5.57
CA ALA A 255 22.18 -11.06 -6.69
C ALA A 255 22.90 -11.00 -8.06
N ALA A 256 23.87 -10.11 -8.25
CA ALA A 256 24.70 -10.11 -9.45
C ALA A 256 25.59 -11.36 -9.59
N ARG A 257 26.03 -11.96 -8.47
CA ARG A 257 26.81 -13.21 -8.46
C ARG A 257 25.96 -14.46 -8.62
N ASP A 258 24.72 -14.45 -8.12
CA ASP A 258 23.80 -15.60 -8.14
C ASP A 258 23.04 -15.76 -9.48
N GLY A 259 23.30 -14.86 -10.44
CA GLY A 259 22.82 -14.91 -11.82
C GLY A 259 23.47 -16.02 -12.67
N PRO A 260 23.37 -15.96 -14.01
CA PRO A 260 22.67 -14.93 -14.79
C PRO A 260 21.16 -14.93 -14.56
N TRP A 261 20.54 -13.81 -14.94
CA TRP A 261 19.10 -13.58 -14.95
C TRP A 261 18.66 -13.32 -16.39
N ASP A 262 17.53 -13.90 -16.81
CA ASP A 262 16.95 -13.60 -18.13
C ASP A 262 16.37 -12.17 -18.16
N TRP A 263 15.74 -11.76 -17.05
CA TRP A 263 15.27 -10.41 -16.75
C TRP A 263 14.98 -10.27 -15.25
N VAL A 264 14.62 -9.06 -14.81
CA VAL A 264 14.26 -8.76 -13.41
C VAL A 264 12.88 -8.10 -13.38
N TYR A 265 12.08 -8.41 -12.34
CA TYR A 265 10.91 -7.62 -11.96
C TYR A 265 11.21 -6.83 -10.68
N TRP A 266 10.82 -5.56 -10.65
CA TRP A 266 11.09 -4.67 -9.52
C TRP A 266 9.83 -3.89 -9.10
N THR A 267 9.09 -4.37 -8.10
CA THR A 267 7.72 -3.88 -7.83
C THR A 267 7.64 -2.70 -6.86
N GLY A 268 8.56 -1.75 -6.98
CA GLY A 268 8.50 -0.44 -6.32
C GLY A 268 8.94 -0.41 -4.85
N ASP A 269 8.47 0.62 -4.16
CA ASP A 269 8.74 1.00 -2.77
C ASP A 269 10.23 1.15 -2.45
N ILE A 270 10.74 2.27 -2.95
CA ILE A 270 12.12 2.73 -2.85
C ILE A 270 12.34 3.59 -1.58
N PRO A 271 11.47 4.58 -1.26
CA PRO A 271 11.65 5.45 -0.08
C PRO A 271 11.29 4.78 1.24
N ALA A 272 11.97 5.17 2.31
CA ALA A 272 11.70 4.69 3.68
C ALA A 272 10.33 5.13 4.24
N HIS A 273 9.96 4.61 5.42
CA HIS A 273 8.71 4.90 6.12
C HIS A 273 8.69 6.24 6.90
N ASN A 274 9.61 7.19 6.63
CA ASN A 274 9.57 8.54 7.23
C ASN A 274 8.53 9.47 6.58
N VAL A 275 7.32 8.95 6.38
CA VAL A 275 6.22 9.54 5.58
C VAL A 275 5.68 10.89 6.10
N TRP A 276 6.17 11.34 7.25
CA TRP A 276 5.87 12.66 7.83
C TRP A 276 6.87 13.75 7.43
N SER A 277 8.04 13.39 6.89
CA SER A 277 9.17 14.32 6.62
C SER A 277 9.73 14.25 5.20
N GLN A 278 9.08 13.53 4.28
CA GLN A 278 9.53 13.34 2.90
C GLN A 278 9.27 14.54 1.99
N THR A 279 10.20 14.82 1.07
CA THR A 279 10.08 15.88 0.05
C THR A 279 10.24 15.32 -1.36
N ARG A 280 9.63 15.93 -2.37
CA ARG A 280 9.73 15.44 -3.77
C ARG A 280 11.18 15.30 -4.25
N LYS A 281 12.06 16.20 -3.80
CA LYS A 281 13.51 16.13 -4.06
C LYS A 281 14.15 14.87 -3.46
N GLN A 282 13.70 14.43 -2.29
CA GLN A 282 14.15 13.19 -1.67
C GLN A 282 13.66 11.99 -2.48
N GLN A 283 12.35 11.86 -2.73
CA GLN A 283 11.81 10.72 -3.50
C GLN A 283 12.50 10.57 -4.87
N LEU A 284 12.72 11.67 -5.59
CA LEU A 284 13.46 11.64 -6.86
C LEU A 284 14.94 11.25 -6.70
N SER A 285 15.60 11.74 -5.65
CA SER A 285 17.00 11.35 -5.38
C SER A 285 17.13 9.87 -5.04
N GLU A 286 16.18 9.31 -4.30
CA GLU A 286 16.14 7.90 -3.90
C GLU A 286 15.81 7.01 -5.11
N LEU A 287 14.81 7.37 -5.91
CA LEU A 287 14.48 6.76 -7.21
C LEU A 287 15.71 6.70 -8.14
N THR A 288 16.38 7.85 -8.35
CA THR A 288 17.59 7.96 -9.18
C THR A 288 18.73 7.08 -8.64
N ILE A 289 19.01 7.12 -7.34
CA ILE A 289 20.14 6.38 -6.75
C ILE A 289 19.90 4.87 -6.83
N ILE A 290 18.73 4.39 -6.44
CA ILE A 290 18.46 2.95 -6.43
C ILE A 290 18.33 2.39 -7.86
N SER A 291 17.66 3.11 -8.79
CA SER A 291 17.60 2.69 -10.20
C SER A 291 19.00 2.54 -10.81
N ARG A 292 19.90 3.50 -10.54
CA ARG A 292 21.28 3.48 -11.03
C ARG A 292 22.15 2.43 -10.33
N LEU A 293 21.92 2.12 -9.05
CA LEU A 293 22.60 1.02 -8.35
C LEU A 293 22.18 -0.34 -8.91
N ILE A 294 20.88 -0.55 -9.18
CA ILE A 294 20.38 -1.76 -9.83
C ILE A 294 21.04 -1.93 -11.21
N HIS A 295 21.05 -0.88 -12.04
CA HIS A 295 21.71 -0.90 -13.35
C HIS A 295 23.24 -1.13 -13.26
N LYS A 296 23.93 -0.50 -12.29
CA LYS A 296 25.36 -0.67 -12.03
C LYS A 296 25.74 -2.12 -11.75
N HIS A 297 24.98 -2.80 -10.89
CA HIS A 297 25.36 -4.12 -10.36
C HIS A 297 24.84 -5.29 -11.20
N LEU A 298 23.62 -5.20 -11.74
CA LEU A 298 23.10 -6.24 -12.66
C LEU A 298 23.69 -6.12 -14.08
N GLY A 299 24.15 -4.92 -14.44
CA GLY A 299 24.81 -4.63 -15.71
C GLY A 299 23.86 -4.41 -16.90
N PRO A 300 24.38 -3.86 -18.01
CA PRO A 300 23.56 -3.41 -19.14
C PRO A 300 22.93 -4.53 -19.98
N ASN A 301 23.25 -5.80 -19.70
CA ASN A 301 22.71 -6.96 -20.40
C ASN A 301 21.44 -7.53 -19.74
N VAL A 302 21.07 -7.04 -18.55
CA VAL A 302 19.88 -7.51 -17.81
C VAL A 302 18.82 -6.43 -17.82
N THR A 303 17.69 -6.71 -18.48
CA THR A 303 16.54 -5.79 -18.49
C THR A 303 15.78 -5.88 -17.17
N VAL A 304 15.52 -4.73 -16.55
CA VAL A 304 14.70 -4.63 -15.33
C VAL A 304 13.36 -4.00 -15.70
N TYR A 305 12.27 -4.66 -15.31
CA TYR A 305 10.93 -4.16 -15.52
C TYR A 305 10.32 -3.72 -14.18
N PRO A 306 10.30 -2.40 -13.89
CA PRO A 306 9.76 -1.88 -12.65
C PRO A 306 8.22 -1.76 -12.65
N ALA A 307 7.63 -1.67 -11.45
CA ALA A 307 6.27 -1.19 -11.21
C ALA A 307 6.31 -0.08 -10.14
N VAL A 308 5.24 0.71 -10.05
CA VAL A 308 5.14 1.83 -9.10
C VAL A 308 4.47 1.36 -7.81
N GLY A 309 5.16 1.53 -6.68
CA GLY A 309 4.66 1.32 -5.33
C GLY A 309 4.03 2.56 -4.71
N ASN A 310 3.63 2.48 -3.44
CA ASN A 310 2.89 3.53 -2.75
C ASN A 310 3.76 4.52 -1.94
N HIS A 311 5.04 4.19 -1.69
CA HIS A 311 6.01 5.11 -1.10
C HIS A 311 6.74 6.03 -2.10
N GLU A 312 6.65 5.77 -3.42
CA GLU A 312 7.32 6.60 -4.44
C GLU A 312 6.85 8.06 -4.48
N SER A 313 5.61 8.36 -4.08
CA SER A 313 5.07 9.73 -4.05
C SER A 313 5.26 10.38 -2.68
N THR A 314 5.13 11.71 -2.62
CA THR A 314 4.95 12.44 -1.36
C THR A 314 3.87 13.52 -1.53
N PRO A 315 2.84 13.57 -0.66
CA PRO A 315 2.61 12.69 0.50
C PRO A 315 2.45 11.21 0.15
N VAL A 316 2.76 10.29 1.08
CA VAL A 316 2.64 8.85 0.84
C VAL A 316 1.22 8.48 0.40
N ASN A 317 1.08 7.55 -0.55
CA ASN A 317 -0.18 7.21 -1.22
C ASN A 317 -0.83 8.34 -2.05
N SER A 318 -0.27 9.56 -2.12
CA SER A 318 -0.79 10.64 -2.97
C SER A 318 -0.50 10.34 -4.45
N PHE A 319 -1.41 9.59 -5.09
CA PHE A 319 -1.35 9.30 -6.53
C PHE A 319 -2.60 9.84 -7.25
N PRO A 320 -2.70 11.18 -7.40
CA PRO A 320 -3.77 11.82 -8.14
C PRO A 320 -3.87 11.28 -9.58
N PRO A 321 -5.03 10.76 -10.03
CA PRO A 321 -5.20 10.25 -11.39
C PRO A 321 -5.10 11.36 -12.45
N PRO A 322 -4.97 11.02 -13.75
CA PRO A 322 -4.66 11.99 -14.83
C PRO A 322 -5.70 13.10 -15.09
N PHE A 323 -6.84 13.13 -14.38
CA PHE A 323 -7.76 14.27 -14.37
C PHE A 323 -7.28 15.43 -13.47
N VAL A 324 -6.31 15.19 -12.59
CA VAL A 324 -5.62 16.22 -11.82
C VAL A 324 -4.43 16.72 -12.64
N HIS A 325 -4.23 18.04 -12.67
CA HIS A 325 -3.27 18.69 -13.56
C HIS A 325 -2.34 19.65 -12.80
N GLY A 326 -1.24 20.05 -13.46
CA GLY A 326 -0.27 20.98 -12.89
C GLY A 326 0.50 20.38 -11.71
N ASN A 327 0.93 21.23 -10.77
CA ASN A 327 1.87 20.85 -9.71
C ASN A 327 1.35 19.77 -8.73
N ARG A 328 0.04 19.53 -8.63
CA ARG A 328 -0.52 18.43 -7.82
C ARG A 328 -0.50 17.07 -8.53
N SER A 329 -0.35 17.02 -9.85
CA SER A 329 -0.25 15.75 -10.59
C SER A 329 1.07 15.01 -10.33
N CYS A 330 1.09 13.68 -10.53
CA CYS A 330 2.30 12.86 -10.42
C CYS A 330 3.32 13.03 -11.57
N ALA A 331 3.14 13.99 -12.48
CA ALA A 331 4.05 14.17 -13.63
C ALA A 331 5.53 14.31 -13.19
N TRP A 332 5.80 15.05 -12.10
CA TRP A 332 7.15 15.20 -11.52
C TRP A 332 7.83 13.88 -11.17
N LEU A 333 7.05 12.83 -10.87
CA LEU A 333 7.52 11.50 -10.51
C LEU A 333 7.62 10.61 -11.74
N TYR A 334 6.54 10.55 -12.54
CA TYR A 334 6.46 9.68 -13.72
C TYR A 334 7.41 10.10 -14.85
N ASP A 335 7.71 11.40 -14.99
CA ASP A 335 8.69 11.88 -15.96
C ASP A 335 10.11 11.43 -15.60
N THR A 336 10.53 11.58 -14.33
CA THR A 336 11.86 11.10 -13.87
C THR A 336 11.94 9.57 -13.83
N MET A 337 10.86 8.85 -13.51
CA MET A 337 10.80 7.39 -13.72
C MET A 337 11.07 7.04 -15.19
N ALA A 338 10.43 7.76 -16.12
CA ALA A 338 10.63 7.55 -17.55
C ALA A 338 11.98 8.06 -18.10
N GLU A 339 12.76 8.79 -17.32
CA GLU A 339 14.16 9.14 -17.59
C GLU A 339 15.11 8.04 -17.07
N GLU A 340 15.01 7.67 -15.80
CA GLU A 340 15.89 6.67 -15.17
C GLU A 340 15.64 5.24 -15.68
N TRP A 341 14.41 4.91 -16.11
CA TRP A 341 14.05 3.58 -16.61
C TRP A 341 14.09 3.47 -18.15
N ALA A 342 14.43 4.56 -18.86
CA ALA A 342 14.67 4.55 -20.31
C ALA A 342 15.72 3.53 -20.80
N PRO A 343 16.77 3.15 -20.04
CA PRO A 343 17.69 2.08 -20.44
C PRO A 343 17.04 0.68 -20.55
N TRP A 344 15.88 0.46 -19.92
CA TRP A 344 15.20 -0.83 -19.90
C TRP A 344 13.88 -0.86 -20.69
N LEU A 345 13.23 0.30 -20.86
CA LEU A 345 11.86 0.39 -21.39
C LEU A 345 11.82 1.07 -22.76
N PRO A 346 11.13 0.49 -23.77
CA PRO A 346 11.00 1.11 -25.08
C PRO A 346 10.11 2.36 -25.00
N GLU A 347 10.33 3.32 -25.89
CA GLU A 347 9.63 4.62 -25.93
C GLU A 347 8.08 4.51 -25.88
N GLN A 348 7.48 3.43 -26.41
CA GLN A 348 6.03 3.25 -26.31
C GLN A 348 5.54 2.88 -24.90
N ALA A 349 6.37 2.23 -24.09
CA ALA A 349 6.12 1.98 -22.66
C ALA A 349 6.36 3.27 -21.83
N LEU A 350 7.40 4.03 -22.17
CA LEU A 350 7.70 5.31 -21.50
C LEU A 350 6.54 6.33 -21.62
N LYS A 351 5.76 6.30 -22.71
CA LYS A 351 4.58 7.16 -22.86
C LYS A 351 3.45 6.84 -21.89
N THR A 352 3.11 5.57 -21.68
CA THR A 352 2.05 5.19 -20.73
C THR A 352 2.54 5.32 -19.29
N LEU A 353 3.84 5.09 -19.05
CA LEU A 353 4.50 5.37 -17.78
C LEU A 353 4.34 6.85 -17.40
N ARG A 354 4.68 7.80 -18.29
CA ARG A 354 4.46 9.24 -18.07
C ARG A 354 2.99 9.61 -17.88
N TYR A 355 2.07 8.92 -18.57
CA TYR A 355 0.63 9.18 -18.46
C TYR A 355 0.03 8.75 -17.10
N GLY A 356 0.45 7.62 -16.53
CA GLY A 356 -0.22 7.04 -15.36
C GLY A 356 0.56 6.03 -14.52
N GLY A 357 1.87 5.89 -14.70
CA GLY A 357 2.69 4.96 -13.92
C GLY A 357 2.64 3.48 -14.38
N PHE A 358 1.97 3.17 -15.48
CA PHE A 358 1.76 1.79 -15.97
C PHE A 358 2.21 1.61 -17.43
N TYR A 359 2.59 0.40 -17.83
CA TYR A 359 3.07 0.12 -19.19
C TYR A 359 3.03 -1.35 -19.58
N THR A 360 3.20 -1.63 -20.88
CA THR A 360 3.38 -2.99 -21.41
C THR A 360 4.59 -3.08 -22.33
N VAL A 361 5.26 -4.22 -22.31
CA VAL A 361 6.39 -4.58 -23.19
C VAL A 361 6.28 -6.03 -23.60
N GLU A 362 6.81 -6.39 -24.77
CA GLU A 362 7.11 -7.80 -25.07
C GLU A 362 8.51 -8.11 -24.52
N ILE A 363 8.60 -9.07 -23.60
CA ILE A 363 9.90 -9.50 -23.03
C ILE A 363 10.68 -10.30 -24.09
N GLN A 364 9.96 -11.16 -24.77
CA GLN A 364 10.46 -12.13 -25.74
C GLN A 364 9.28 -12.67 -26.56
N PRO A 365 9.50 -13.25 -27.76
CA PRO A 365 8.44 -13.76 -28.63
C PRO A 365 7.36 -14.56 -27.90
N GLY A 366 6.14 -14.02 -27.89
CA GLY A 366 4.97 -14.66 -27.26
C GLY A 366 4.92 -14.58 -25.73
N LEU A 367 5.71 -13.72 -25.09
CA LEU A 367 5.57 -13.36 -23.67
C LEU A 367 5.55 -11.83 -23.50
N ARG A 368 4.36 -11.31 -23.19
CA ARG A 368 4.12 -9.91 -22.85
C ARG A 368 4.15 -9.70 -21.34
N LEU A 369 4.64 -8.54 -20.94
CA LEU A 369 4.53 -8.01 -19.58
C LEU A 369 3.50 -6.90 -19.55
N VAL A 370 2.73 -6.82 -18.47
CA VAL A 370 1.96 -5.65 -18.08
C VAL A 370 2.41 -5.24 -16.68
N SER A 371 2.91 -4.01 -16.55
CA SER A 371 3.22 -3.38 -15.27
C SER A 371 2.11 -2.41 -14.91
N LEU A 372 1.45 -2.64 -13.77
CA LEU A 372 0.29 -1.88 -13.28
C LEU A 372 0.68 -0.93 -12.15
N ASN A 373 0.13 0.28 -12.20
CA ASN A 373 0.14 1.21 -11.08
C ASN A 373 -1.01 0.89 -10.13
N MET A 374 -0.70 0.10 -9.10
CA MET A 374 -1.72 -0.38 -8.15
C MET A 374 -2.22 0.73 -7.21
N ASN A 375 -1.59 1.90 -7.19
CA ASN A 375 -2.09 3.07 -6.44
C ASN A 375 -3.45 3.58 -6.93
N PHE A 376 -3.86 3.24 -8.16
CA PHE A 376 -5.21 3.50 -8.67
C PHE A 376 -6.26 2.49 -8.16
N CYS A 377 -5.85 1.49 -7.36
CA CYS A 377 -6.74 0.61 -6.61
C CYS A 377 -6.67 0.82 -5.09
N ALA A 378 -5.64 1.50 -4.57
CA ALA A 378 -5.37 1.67 -3.14
C ALA A 378 -6.53 2.35 -2.41
N ARG A 379 -6.87 1.86 -1.22
CA ARG A 379 -7.87 2.49 -0.33
C ARG A 379 -7.28 3.74 0.35
N GLU A 380 -5.96 3.74 0.44
CA GLU A 380 -5.08 4.70 1.09
C GLU A 380 -4.80 5.92 0.17
N ASN A 381 -5.05 5.79 -1.14
CA ASN A 381 -4.99 6.90 -2.10
C ASN A 381 -6.25 7.77 -2.01
N PHE A 382 -6.19 8.79 -1.17
CA PHE A 382 -7.28 9.70 -0.85
C PHE A 382 -7.84 10.47 -2.08
N TRP A 383 -7.09 10.60 -3.19
CA TRP A 383 -7.61 11.18 -4.43
C TRP A 383 -8.73 10.36 -5.07
N LEU A 384 -8.84 9.07 -4.76
CA LEU A 384 -9.92 8.21 -5.27
C LEU A 384 -11.28 8.53 -4.64
N MET A 385 -11.34 9.38 -3.59
CA MET A 385 -12.60 9.99 -3.15
C MET A 385 -13.21 10.90 -4.23
N VAL A 386 -12.39 11.54 -5.07
CA VAL A 386 -12.86 12.44 -6.14
C VAL A 386 -13.47 11.67 -7.30
N ASN A 387 -12.82 10.56 -7.72
CA ASN A 387 -13.41 9.55 -8.60
C ASN A 387 -12.60 8.25 -8.53
N SER A 388 -13.23 7.16 -8.11
CA SER A 388 -12.65 5.81 -8.05
C SER A 388 -12.97 4.92 -9.26
N THR A 389 -13.66 5.46 -10.29
CA THR A 389 -14.08 4.71 -11.49
C THR A 389 -12.90 4.56 -12.45
N ASP A 390 -12.43 3.32 -12.63
CA ASP A 390 -11.22 2.92 -13.40
C ASP A 390 -10.20 4.06 -13.62
N PRO A 391 -9.45 4.47 -12.57
CA PRO A 391 -8.62 5.66 -12.68
C PRO A 391 -7.53 5.48 -13.75
N ALA A 392 -7.33 6.52 -14.57
CA ALA A 392 -6.54 6.51 -15.80
C ALA A 392 -7.03 5.53 -16.91
N ASN A 393 -8.21 4.93 -16.79
CA ASN A 393 -8.74 3.85 -17.62
C ASN A 393 -7.81 2.61 -17.64
N GLN A 394 -7.13 2.33 -16.52
CA GLN A 394 -6.09 1.31 -16.43
C GLN A 394 -6.63 -0.12 -16.64
N LEU A 395 -7.81 -0.47 -16.11
CA LEU A 395 -8.43 -1.77 -16.34
C LEU A 395 -8.98 -1.90 -17.75
N GLN A 396 -9.55 -0.84 -18.35
CA GLN A 396 -10.02 -0.89 -19.74
C GLN A 396 -8.83 -1.03 -20.71
N TRP A 397 -7.72 -0.37 -20.40
CA TRP A 397 -6.44 -0.57 -21.11
C TRP A 397 -5.92 -2.01 -20.94
N LEU A 398 -5.91 -2.55 -19.71
CA LEU A 398 -5.53 -3.95 -19.44
C LEU A 398 -6.38 -4.93 -20.26
N VAL A 399 -7.70 -4.74 -20.32
CA VAL A 399 -8.62 -5.55 -21.16
C VAL A 399 -8.22 -5.53 -22.63
N HIS A 400 -7.83 -4.38 -23.18
CA HIS A 400 -7.38 -4.27 -24.57
C HIS A 400 -6.03 -4.97 -24.80
N ILE A 401 -5.09 -4.88 -23.85
CA ILE A 401 -3.80 -5.60 -23.94
C ILE A 401 -4.02 -7.12 -23.85
N LEU A 402 -4.84 -7.60 -22.91
CA LEU A 402 -5.09 -9.02 -22.74
C LEU A 402 -5.85 -9.64 -23.92
N GLN A 403 -6.80 -8.92 -24.54
CA GLN A 403 -7.44 -9.42 -25.78
C GLN A 403 -6.44 -9.45 -26.94
N ALA A 404 -5.62 -8.42 -27.13
CA ALA A 404 -4.60 -8.42 -28.18
C ALA A 404 -3.56 -9.55 -27.98
N SER A 405 -3.19 -9.85 -26.74
CA SER A 405 -2.35 -11.02 -26.41
C SER A 405 -3.05 -12.35 -26.69
N GLU A 406 -4.34 -12.49 -26.36
CA GLU A 406 -5.13 -13.68 -26.68
C GLU A 406 -5.23 -13.90 -28.21
N ASP A 407 -5.54 -12.85 -28.96
CA ASP A 407 -5.66 -12.86 -30.42
C ASP A 407 -4.33 -13.21 -31.11
N ASN A 408 -3.20 -12.75 -30.56
CA ASN A 408 -1.86 -13.06 -31.05
C ASN A 408 -1.29 -14.40 -30.53
N GLY A 409 -1.97 -15.07 -29.58
CA GLY A 409 -1.49 -16.29 -28.93
C GLY A 409 -0.31 -16.09 -27.96
N GLU A 410 -0.08 -14.86 -27.51
CA GLU A 410 0.90 -14.53 -26.47
C GLU A 410 0.45 -15.04 -25.09
N LYS A 411 1.40 -15.17 -24.17
CA LYS A 411 1.13 -15.22 -22.72
C LYS A 411 1.49 -13.91 -22.06
N VAL A 412 0.86 -13.63 -20.92
CA VAL A 412 0.99 -12.38 -20.20
C VAL A 412 1.40 -12.61 -18.76
N HIS A 413 2.48 -11.95 -18.36
CA HIS A 413 2.82 -11.71 -16.96
C HIS A 413 2.28 -10.34 -16.54
N ILE A 414 1.67 -10.27 -15.36
CA ILE A 414 1.26 -9.03 -14.71
C ILE A 414 2.18 -8.79 -13.51
N ILE A 415 2.74 -7.59 -13.40
CA ILE A 415 3.43 -7.10 -12.21
C ILE A 415 2.76 -5.84 -11.68
N GLY A 416 2.80 -5.65 -10.38
CA GLY A 416 2.31 -4.45 -9.70
C GLY A 416 2.81 -4.45 -8.25
N HIS A 417 2.56 -3.39 -7.50
CA HIS A 417 2.97 -3.33 -6.10
C HIS A 417 1.94 -3.95 -5.16
N ILE A 418 0.84 -3.24 -4.86
CA ILE A 418 -0.23 -3.70 -3.95
C ILE A 418 -0.95 -4.91 -4.55
N PRO A 419 -1.11 -6.04 -3.82
CA PRO A 419 -1.81 -7.21 -4.34
C PRO A 419 -3.34 -7.00 -4.44
N PRO A 420 -4.01 -7.59 -5.45
CA PRO A 420 -5.37 -7.22 -5.87
C PRO A 420 -6.47 -7.46 -4.81
N GLY A 421 -6.27 -8.35 -3.84
CA GLY A 421 -7.19 -8.53 -2.71
C GLY A 421 -7.22 -7.37 -1.70
N LEU A 422 -6.22 -6.48 -1.69
CA LEU A 422 -6.18 -5.29 -0.82
C LEU A 422 -6.76 -4.02 -1.48
N CYS A 423 -7.03 -4.07 -2.78
CA CYS A 423 -7.65 -2.98 -3.54
C CYS A 423 -9.08 -2.65 -3.07
N LEU A 424 -9.54 -1.43 -3.38
CA LEU A 424 -10.95 -1.03 -3.31
C LEU A 424 -11.85 -2.07 -4.00
N GLY A 425 -12.96 -2.45 -3.34
CA GLY A 425 -13.81 -3.58 -3.73
C GLY A 425 -14.18 -3.64 -5.21
N SER A 426 -14.69 -2.56 -5.79
CA SER A 426 -15.04 -2.53 -7.23
C SER A 426 -13.83 -2.68 -8.16
N TRP A 427 -12.65 -2.13 -7.81
CA TRP A 427 -11.44 -2.34 -8.60
C TRP A 427 -10.98 -3.81 -8.50
N SER A 428 -10.93 -4.35 -7.28
CA SER A 428 -10.59 -5.75 -6.98
C SER A 428 -11.51 -6.73 -7.73
N TRP A 429 -12.81 -6.49 -7.71
CA TRP A 429 -13.82 -7.29 -8.41
C TRP A 429 -13.62 -7.28 -9.93
N ASN A 430 -13.43 -6.10 -10.53
CA ASN A 430 -13.19 -6.00 -11.97
C ASN A 430 -11.85 -6.62 -12.39
N TYR A 431 -10.78 -6.47 -11.60
CA TYR A 431 -9.52 -7.16 -11.85
C TYR A 431 -9.68 -8.68 -11.80
N TYR A 432 -10.42 -9.20 -10.81
CA TYR A 432 -10.73 -10.63 -10.69
C TYR A 432 -11.53 -11.16 -11.89
N HIS A 433 -12.50 -10.38 -12.38
CA HIS A 433 -13.30 -10.67 -13.57
C HIS A 433 -12.45 -10.70 -14.86
N ILE A 434 -11.51 -9.76 -14.99
CA ILE A 434 -10.56 -9.71 -16.11
C ILE A 434 -9.64 -10.95 -16.09
N VAL A 435 -9.06 -11.30 -14.94
CA VAL A 435 -8.23 -12.50 -14.79
C VAL A 435 -9.04 -13.78 -15.06
N ASN A 436 -10.31 -13.82 -14.64
CA ASN A 436 -11.23 -14.91 -15.00
C ASN A 436 -11.45 -15.00 -16.51
N ARG A 437 -11.71 -13.89 -17.21
CA ARG A 437 -11.90 -13.89 -18.68
C ARG A 437 -10.65 -14.39 -19.41
N TYR A 438 -9.46 -14.02 -18.95
CA TYR A 438 -8.19 -14.27 -19.64
C TYR A 438 -7.30 -15.33 -18.97
N GLU A 439 -7.90 -16.30 -18.25
CA GLU A 439 -7.16 -17.35 -17.51
C GLU A 439 -6.27 -18.26 -18.38
N SER A 440 -6.47 -18.28 -19.70
CA SER A 440 -5.61 -19.00 -20.65
C SER A 440 -4.48 -18.14 -21.23
N THR A 441 -4.46 -16.85 -20.91
CA THR A 441 -3.55 -15.83 -21.44
C THR A 441 -2.65 -15.27 -20.33
N VAL A 442 -3.19 -15.01 -19.13
CA VAL A 442 -2.41 -14.60 -17.95
C VAL A 442 -1.74 -15.83 -17.31
N THR A 443 -0.41 -15.86 -17.28
CA THR A 443 0.39 -17.02 -16.80
C THR A 443 1.34 -16.68 -15.64
N GLY A 444 1.43 -15.40 -15.29
CA GLY A 444 2.16 -14.94 -14.12
C GLY A 444 1.52 -13.69 -13.54
N GLN A 445 1.48 -13.59 -12.22
CA GLN A 445 0.99 -12.45 -11.47
C GLN A 445 1.91 -12.27 -10.26
N PHE A 446 2.56 -11.11 -10.11
CA PHE A 446 3.60 -10.91 -9.11
C PHE A 446 3.49 -9.54 -8.44
N PHE A 447 3.53 -9.54 -7.11
CA PHE A 447 3.28 -8.38 -6.24
C PHE A 447 4.23 -8.32 -5.04
N GLY A 448 4.19 -7.22 -4.31
CA GLY A 448 4.95 -6.96 -3.08
C GLY A 448 4.04 -6.41 -1.98
N HIS A 449 4.40 -5.25 -1.39
CA HIS A 449 3.61 -4.43 -0.47
C HIS A 449 3.32 -5.01 0.92
N THR A 450 3.03 -6.31 1.04
CA THR A 450 2.76 -6.92 2.37
C THR A 450 4.03 -7.21 3.17
N HIS A 451 5.20 -7.07 2.52
CA HIS A 451 6.55 -7.37 3.02
C HIS A 451 6.81 -8.85 3.36
N MET A 452 5.81 -9.71 3.19
CA MET A 452 5.76 -11.08 3.68
C MET A 452 5.74 -12.09 2.54
N ASP A 453 6.19 -13.32 2.79
CA ASP A 453 6.21 -14.37 1.77
C ASP A 453 4.81 -15.01 1.66
N GLU A 454 4.04 -14.58 0.65
CA GLU A 454 2.60 -14.83 0.55
C GLU A 454 2.13 -15.08 -0.90
N PHE A 455 0.83 -15.28 -1.08
CA PHE A 455 0.18 -15.40 -2.39
C PHE A 455 -1.33 -15.10 -2.27
N GLN A 456 -2.00 -14.90 -3.39
CA GLN A 456 -3.46 -14.84 -3.48
C GLN A 456 -3.97 -15.79 -4.56
N MET A 457 -4.93 -16.64 -4.20
CA MET A 457 -5.57 -17.59 -5.13
C MET A 457 -6.67 -16.93 -5.96
N PHE A 458 -6.81 -17.40 -7.20
CA PHE A 458 -7.90 -17.06 -8.12
C PHE A 458 -8.66 -18.33 -8.51
N TYR A 459 -9.98 -18.28 -8.41
CA TYR A 459 -10.92 -19.35 -8.74
C TYR A 459 -11.91 -18.89 -9.82
N ASP A 460 -12.65 -19.83 -10.40
CA ASP A 460 -13.74 -19.51 -11.32
C ASP A 460 -14.83 -18.67 -10.64
N GLU A 461 -15.28 -17.58 -11.26
CA GLU A 461 -16.34 -16.73 -10.69
C GLU A 461 -17.69 -17.45 -10.49
N ALA A 462 -17.96 -18.50 -11.27
CA ALA A 462 -19.27 -19.15 -11.32
C ALA A 462 -19.55 -20.02 -10.09
N THR A 463 -18.51 -20.64 -9.51
CA THR A 463 -18.63 -21.54 -8.36
C THR A 463 -17.62 -21.25 -7.23
N MET A 464 -16.54 -20.51 -7.51
CA MET A 464 -15.42 -20.27 -6.59
C MET A 464 -14.77 -21.58 -6.09
N THR A 465 -14.67 -22.60 -6.96
CA THR A 465 -14.13 -23.93 -6.59
C THR A 465 -12.97 -24.43 -7.44
N ARG A 466 -12.87 -24.01 -8.70
CA ARG A 466 -11.79 -24.44 -9.60
C ARG A 466 -10.68 -23.39 -9.59
N PRO A 467 -9.48 -23.68 -9.05
CA PRO A 467 -8.37 -22.74 -9.08
C PRO A 467 -7.89 -22.54 -10.52
N LEU A 468 -7.68 -21.28 -10.91
CA LEU A 468 -7.26 -20.87 -12.26
C LEU A 468 -6.02 -19.98 -12.27
N GLY A 469 -5.62 -19.41 -11.14
CA GLY A 469 -4.46 -18.53 -11.06
C GLY A 469 -3.90 -18.41 -9.64
N VAL A 470 -2.63 -18.04 -9.57
CA VAL A 470 -1.94 -17.65 -8.34
C VAL A 470 -1.32 -16.28 -8.61
N ALA A 471 -1.50 -15.34 -7.68
CA ALA A 471 -0.70 -14.13 -7.60
C ALA A 471 0.34 -14.32 -6.51
N PHE A 472 1.62 -14.34 -6.87
CA PHE A 472 2.72 -14.50 -5.92
C PHE A 472 3.05 -13.16 -5.28
N ILE A 473 3.12 -13.12 -3.95
CA ILE A 473 3.52 -11.93 -3.20
C ILE A 473 4.91 -12.21 -2.65
N ALA A 474 5.92 -11.49 -3.16
CA ALA A 474 7.29 -11.69 -2.69
C ALA A 474 7.51 -10.95 -1.38
N PRO A 475 8.32 -11.51 -0.45
CA PRO A 475 8.68 -10.81 0.76
C PRO A 475 9.63 -9.64 0.48
N SER A 476 9.62 -8.65 1.35
CA SER A 476 10.37 -7.40 1.15
C SER A 476 11.89 -7.56 1.16
N VAL A 477 12.57 -6.61 0.52
CA VAL A 477 13.98 -6.35 0.78
C VAL A 477 14.18 -5.73 2.16
N THR A 478 13.30 -4.83 2.64
CA THR A 478 13.42 -4.17 3.96
C THR A 478 13.28 -5.11 5.17
N THR A 479 13.77 -4.64 6.31
CA THR A 479 13.52 -5.19 7.66
C THR A 479 12.15 -4.81 8.23
N TYR A 480 11.48 -3.79 7.68
CA TYR A 480 10.23 -3.28 8.20
C TYR A 480 9.09 -4.31 8.08
N VAL A 481 8.42 -4.79 9.13
CA VAL A 481 8.71 -4.62 10.57
C VAL A 481 9.19 -5.96 11.14
N ASN A 482 10.34 -5.95 11.83
CA ASN A 482 10.87 -7.11 12.57
C ASN A 482 11.12 -8.35 11.68
N LEU A 483 11.55 -8.15 10.43
CA LEU A 483 11.89 -9.21 9.47
C LEU A 483 13.40 -9.28 9.21
N ASN A 484 13.88 -10.42 8.69
CA ASN A 484 15.14 -10.41 7.92
C ASN A 484 14.93 -9.64 6.61
N PRO A 485 15.97 -9.05 6.02
CA PRO A 485 15.99 -8.70 4.60
C PRO A 485 15.86 -9.95 3.72
N GLY A 486 15.20 -9.85 2.57
CA GLY A 486 15.09 -10.97 1.62
C GLY A 486 14.92 -10.57 0.16
N PHE A 487 15.09 -11.52 -0.76
CA PHE A 487 14.71 -11.38 -2.18
C PHE A 487 14.26 -12.72 -2.75
N ARG A 488 13.68 -12.69 -3.96
CA ARG A 488 12.98 -13.82 -4.58
C ARG A 488 13.57 -14.10 -5.97
N VAL A 489 13.64 -15.39 -6.33
CA VAL A 489 13.96 -15.86 -7.68
C VAL A 489 12.83 -16.77 -8.16
N TYR A 490 12.28 -16.50 -9.35
CA TYR A 490 11.30 -17.38 -10.00
C TYR A 490 11.94 -18.20 -11.12
N TYR A 491 11.56 -19.47 -11.21
CA TYR A 491 11.84 -20.35 -12.33
C TYR A 491 10.61 -20.39 -13.24
N VAL A 492 10.73 -19.90 -14.46
CA VAL A 492 9.62 -19.75 -15.42
C VAL A 492 9.82 -20.67 -16.62
N ASP A 493 8.73 -21.21 -17.17
CA ASP A 493 8.75 -22.02 -18.39
C ASP A 493 9.26 -21.21 -19.59
N GLY A 494 10.38 -21.66 -20.17
CA GLY A 494 11.28 -20.84 -20.99
C GLY A 494 10.85 -20.65 -22.44
N ASN A 495 11.78 -20.19 -23.27
CA ASN A 495 11.49 -19.78 -24.64
C ASN A 495 11.43 -20.95 -25.64
N TYR A 496 10.23 -21.47 -25.91
CA TYR A 496 10.00 -22.46 -26.97
C TYR A 496 8.54 -22.48 -27.44
N LYS A 497 8.31 -23.05 -28.63
CA LYS A 497 6.98 -23.18 -29.23
C LYS A 497 6.09 -24.07 -28.36
N GLY A 498 5.00 -23.50 -27.84
CA GLY A 498 4.07 -24.19 -26.95
C GLY A 498 4.49 -24.20 -25.48
N SER A 499 5.47 -23.37 -25.09
CA SER A 499 5.74 -23.09 -23.68
C SER A 499 4.48 -22.56 -22.98
N SER A 500 4.27 -23.00 -21.74
CA SER A 500 3.17 -22.54 -20.90
C SER A 500 3.40 -21.12 -20.37
N ARG A 501 4.66 -20.66 -20.32
CA ARG A 501 5.09 -19.42 -19.64
C ARG A 501 4.61 -19.32 -18.18
N LEU A 502 4.39 -20.45 -17.49
CA LEU A 502 4.00 -20.48 -16.07
C LEU A 502 5.23 -20.45 -15.17
N VAL A 503 5.02 -20.05 -13.91
CA VAL A 503 5.97 -20.30 -12.83
C VAL A 503 6.01 -21.80 -12.54
N LEU A 504 7.22 -22.36 -12.52
CA LEU A 504 7.51 -23.77 -12.27
C LEU A 504 7.94 -24.03 -10.83
N ASP A 505 8.78 -23.13 -10.30
CA ASP A 505 9.28 -23.14 -8.92
C ASP A 505 9.72 -21.73 -8.51
N HIS A 506 9.99 -21.51 -7.22
CA HIS A 506 10.63 -20.28 -6.74
C HIS A 506 11.49 -20.50 -5.50
N GLU A 507 12.42 -19.57 -5.28
CA GLU A 507 13.38 -19.58 -4.19
C GLU A 507 13.37 -18.23 -3.46
N THR A 508 13.37 -18.26 -2.13
CA THR A 508 13.52 -17.07 -1.28
C THR A 508 14.91 -17.08 -0.64
N TYR A 509 15.65 -15.99 -0.82
CA TYR A 509 16.97 -15.75 -0.23
C TYR A 509 16.85 -14.70 0.87
N ILE A 510 17.66 -14.80 1.94
CA ILE A 510 17.64 -13.88 3.08
C ILE A 510 19.04 -13.47 3.56
N LEU A 511 19.09 -12.39 4.35
CA LEU A 511 20.25 -12.01 5.14
C LEU A 511 19.94 -12.21 6.63
N ASN A 512 20.50 -13.23 7.29
CA ASN A 512 20.21 -13.47 8.71
C ASN A 512 20.87 -12.40 9.60
N LEU A 513 20.10 -11.42 10.07
CA LEU A 513 20.60 -10.30 10.86
C LEU A 513 21.19 -10.70 12.21
N THR A 514 20.80 -11.85 12.75
CA THR A 514 21.37 -12.39 13.98
C THR A 514 22.83 -12.79 13.79
N GLU A 515 23.16 -13.35 12.62
CA GLU A 515 24.51 -13.82 12.28
C GLU A 515 25.41 -12.66 11.80
N VAL A 516 24.90 -11.80 10.91
CA VAL A 516 25.75 -10.81 10.24
C VAL A 516 26.09 -9.59 11.10
N ASN A 517 25.28 -9.29 12.13
CA ASN A 517 25.58 -8.24 13.10
C ASN A 517 26.49 -8.70 14.27
N HIS A 518 26.64 -10.01 14.50
CA HIS A 518 27.40 -10.57 15.62
C HIS A 518 28.42 -11.63 15.17
N SER A 519 29.62 -11.19 14.80
CA SER A 519 30.68 -12.11 14.35
C SER A 519 31.10 -13.11 15.44
N PRO A 520 31.15 -14.43 15.15
CA PRO A 520 31.71 -15.42 16.06
C PRO A 520 33.16 -15.08 16.43
N GLY A 521 33.42 -14.86 17.73
CA GLY A 521 34.73 -14.44 18.25
C GLY A 521 34.96 -12.92 18.32
N ALA A 522 34.07 -12.10 17.74
CA ALA A 522 34.09 -10.63 17.87
C ALA A 522 32.67 -10.07 18.02
N PRO A 523 32.04 -10.18 19.21
CA PRO A 523 30.61 -9.87 19.42
C PRO A 523 30.19 -8.43 19.08
N SER A 524 31.15 -7.50 19.02
CA SER A 524 31.00 -6.07 18.76
C SER A 524 31.34 -5.65 17.32
N SER A 525 31.52 -6.59 16.39
CA SER A 525 31.91 -6.31 15.01
C SER A 525 30.99 -7.02 14.01
N PRO A 526 30.40 -6.29 13.03
CA PRO A 526 29.59 -6.91 11.98
C PRO A 526 30.46 -7.66 10.97
N VAL A 527 29.90 -8.72 10.39
CA VAL A 527 30.52 -9.51 9.33
C VAL A 527 30.80 -8.61 8.13
N GLN A 528 32.02 -8.66 7.61
CA GLN A 528 32.40 -7.93 6.40
C GLN A 528 31.91 -8.67 5.15
N ASN A 529 31.25 -7.95 4.24
CA ASN A 529 30.70 -8.47 2.98
C ASN A 529 29.91 -9.77 3.15
N PRO A 530 28.80 -9.76 3.91
CA PRO A 530 28.01 -10.97 4.17
C PRO A 530 27.41 -11.53 2.88
N LYS A 531 27.05 -12.81 2.96
CA LYS A 531 26.36 -13.55 1.91
C LYS A 531 24.89 -13.67 2.25
N TRP A 532 24.07 -13.64 1.21
CA TRP A 532 22.66 -13.95 1.30
C TRP A 532 22.50 -15.46 1.10
N THR A 533 21.61 -16.08 1.87
CA THR A 533 21.47 -17.54 1.92
C THR A 533 20.07 -17.95 1.47
N LEU A 534 19.99 -19.08 0.76
CA LEU A 534 18.71 -19.69 0.40
C LEU A 534 17.97 -20.10 1.69
N LEU A 535 16.81 -19.49 1.94
CA LEU A 535 15.92 -19.89 3.03
C LEU A 535 15.13 -21.15 2.64
N TYR A 536 14.57 -21.17 1.42
CA TYR A 536 13.88 -22.33 0.88
C TYR A 536 13.64 -22.25 -0.64
N ARG A 537 13.40 -23.42 -1.23
CA ARG A 537 12.77 -23.62 -2.55
C ARG A 537 11.35 -24.13 -2.37
N ALA A 538 10.37 -23.59 -3.11
CA ALA A 538 8.95 -23.78 -2.83
C ALA A 538 8.45 -25.22 -3.01
N THR A 539 8.79 -25.89 -4.11
CA THR A 539 8.39 -27.29 -4.33
C THR A 539 8.91 -28.22 -3.24
N GLU A 540 10.18 -28.09 -2.87
CA GLU A 540 10.85 -28.86 -1.81
C GLU A 540 10.25 -28.56 -0.42
N ALA A 541 10.01 -27.29 -0.11
CA ALA A 541 9.52 -26.90 1.21
C ALA A 541 8.11 -27.42 1.50
N TYR A 542 7.23 -27.47 0.50
CA TYR A 542 5.82 -27.84 0.66
C TYR A 542 5.47 -29.21 0.05
N GLY A 543 6.42 -29.92 -0.56
CA GLY A 543 6.23 -31.24 -1.15
C GLY A 543 5.37 -31.23 -2.42
N LEU A 544 5.39 -30.12 -3.17
CA LEU A 544 4.51 -29.90 -4.33
C LEU A 544 5.14 -30.42 -5.63
N THR A 545 4.31 -30.96 -6.52
CA THR A 545 4.75 -31.43 -7.85
C THR A 545 4.86 -30.33 -8.90
N SER A 546 4.23 -29.18 -8.67
CA SER A 546 4.37 -27.96 -9.46
C SER A 546 3.93 -26.75 -8.63
N LEU A 547 4.13 -25.53 -9.15
CA LEU A 547 3.52 -24.32 -8.60
C LEU A 547 2.24 -23.88 -9.35
N PHE A 548 1.59 -24.80 -10.08
CA PHE A 548 0.34 -24.51 -10.78
C PHE A 548 -0.84 -24.34 -9.80
N PRO A 549 -1.94 -23.67 -10.20
CA PRO A 549 -3.05 -23.34 -9.30
C PRO A 549 -3.66 -24.54 -8.57
N SER A 550 -3.66 -25.75 -9.16
CA SER A 550 -4.17 -26.96 -8.48
C SER A 550 -3.25 -27.49 -7.38
N ASP A 551 -1.93 -27.32 -7.50
CA ASP A 551 -0.97 -27.69 -6.45
C ASP A 551 -1.03 -26.66 -5.31
N TYR A 552 -1.17 -25.38 -5.64
CA TYR A 552 -1.35 -24.30 -4.66
C TYR A 552 -2.67 -24.40 -3.88
N ASP A 553 -3.78 -24.79 -4.52
CA ASP A 553 -5.02 -25.13 -3.79
C ASP A 553 -4.82 -26.34 -2.88
N ARG A 554 -4.16 -27.41 -3.33
CA ARG A 554 -3.81 -28.55 -2.45
C ARG A 554 -2.98 -28.12 -1.25
N MET A 555 -2.04 -27.18 -1.42
CA MET A 555 -1.28 -26.58 -0.32
C MET A 555 -2.17 -25.79 0.65
N MET A 556 -3.14 -25.02 0.12
CA MET A 556 -4.13 -24.31 0.95
C MET A 556 -5.04 -25.27 1.74
N GLN A 557 -5.49 -26.37 1.14
CA GLN A 557 -6.23 -27.41 1.89
C GLN A 557 -5.34 -28.05 2.96
N ALA A 558 -4.07 -28.33 2.65
CA ALA A 558 -3.10 -28.85 3.62
C ALA A 558 -2.88 -27.88 4.79
N PHE A 559 -2.79 -26.57 4.55
CA PHE A 559 -2.71 -25.57 5.62
C PHE A 559 -3.95 -25.58 6.52
N ILE A 560 -5.14 -25.82 5.99
CA ILE A 560 -6.37 -25.94 6.79
C ILE A 560 -6.27 -27.17 7.70
N SER A 561 -5.96 -28.34 7.14
CA SER A 561 -5.98 -29.63 7.85
C SER A 561 -4.76 -29.93 8.74
N ASP A 562 -3.60 -29.38 8.42
CA ASP A 562 -2.32 -29.67 9.09
C ASP A 562 -1.66 -28.39 9.63
N ASP A 563 -1.68 -28.27 10.96
CA ASP A 563 -1.07 -27.15 11.67
C ASP A 563 0.46 -27.11 11.52
N HIS A 564 1.14 -28.24 11.35
CA HIS A 564 2.60 -28.28 11.18
C HIS A 564 3.00 -27.71 9.81
N VAL A 565 2.27 -28.06 8.75
CA VAL A 565 2.49 -27.49 7.41
C VAL A 565 2.20 -25.98 7.42
N PHE A 566 1.13 -25.55 8.12
CA PHE A 566 0.84 -24.13 8.31
C PHE A 566 1.90 -23.39 9.14
N GLN A 567 2.43 -23.96 10.24
CA GLN A 567 3.52 -23.32 10.99
C GLN A 567 4.81 -23.23 10.16
N LYS A 568 5.10 -24.20 9.29
CA LYS A 568 6.23 -24.10 8.34
C LYS A 568 6.03 -22.94 7.37
N PHE A 569 4.83 -22.78 6.81
CA PHE A 569 4.50 -21.60 6.00
C PHE A 569 4.62 -20.30 6.81
N TRP A 570 4.11 -20.23 8.04
CA TRP A 570 4.22 -19.06 8.91
C TRP A 570 5.68 -18.66 9.20
N TYR A 571 6.59 -19.63 9.37
CA TYR A 571 8.02 -19.39 9.51
C TYR A 571 8.65 -18.78 8.24
N LEU A 572 8.32 -19.34 7.08
CA LEU A 572 8.84 -18.87 5.78
C LEU A 572 8.27 -17.50 5.39
N ARG A 573 6.97 -17.24 5.69
CA ARG A 573 6.28 -15.95 5.56
C ARG A 573 7.06 -14.77 6.14
N HIS A 574 7.71 -14.98 7.29
CA HIS A 574 8.48 -13.95 7.99
C HIS A 574 9.98 -13.98 7.68
N LYS A 575 10.37 -14.49 6.50
CA LYS A 575 11.78 -14.61 6.09
C LYS A 575 12.64 -15.32 7.17
N GLY A 576 12.07 -16.33 7.82
CA GLY A 576 12.72 -17.13 8.86
C GLY A 576 12.85 -16.48 10.24
N HIS A 577 12.22 -15.33 10.49
CA HIS A 577 12.26 -14.63 11.78
C HIS A 577 10.86 -14.46 12.39
N VAL A 578 10.47 -15.40 13.26
CA VAL A 578 9.16 -15.43 13.95
C VAL A 578 9.36 -15.33 15.46
N SER A 579 8.57 -14.47 16.13
CA SER A 579 8.49 -14.40 17.59
C SER A 579 7.47 -15.36 18.20
N GLU A 580 6.28 -15.51 17.58
CA GLU A 580 5.16 -16.29 18.12
C GLU A 580 4.44 -17.10 17.02
N PRO A 581 3.89 -18.28 17.35
CA PRO A 581 3.17 -19.12 16.38
C PRO A 581 1.75 -18.60 16.11
N CYS A 582 1.42 -18.38 14.83
CA CYS A 582 0.08 -17.98 14.41
C CYS A 582 -0.94 -19.11 14.61
N LYS A 583 -2.00 -18.88 15.38
CA LYS A 583 -3.03 -19.87 15.72
C LYS A 583 -4.43 -19.28 15.70
N GLU A 584 -5.43 -20.16 15.66
CA GLU A 584 -6.87 -19.85 15.68
C GLU A 584 -7.22 -18.65 14.78
N THR A 585 -7.64 -17.53 15.36
CA THR A 585 -7.98 -16.28 14.67
C THR A 585 -6.90 -15.83 13.68
N CYS A 586 -5.62 -15.87 14.06
CA CYS A 586 -4.53 -15.50 13.15
C CYS A 586 -4.47 -16.43 11.93
N LYS A 587 -4.60 -17.75 12.16
CA LYS A 587 -4.60 -18.77 11.10
C LYS A 587 -5.79 -18.58 10.16
N THR A 588 -7.00 -18.39 10.70
CA THR A 588 -8.20 -18.10 9.91
C THR A 588 -8.01 -16.86 9.06
N SER A 589 -7.68 -15.71 9.67
CA SER A 589 -7.48 -14.43 8.97
C SER A 589 -6.50 -14.52 7.81
N LEU A 590 -5.35 -15.20 8.02
CA LEU A 590 -4.35 -15.38 6.97
C LEU A 590 -4.84 -16.32 5.86
N LEU A 591 -5.53 -17.41 6.20
CA LEU A 591 -6.10 -18.31 5.18
C LEU A 591 -7.23 -17.67 4.37
N CYS A 592 -7.97 -16.70 4.94
CA CYS A 592 -8.88 -15.85 4.18
C CYS A 592 -8.12 -15.04 3.11
N PHE A 593 -7.04 -14.35 3.51
CA PHE A 593 -6.20 -13.55 2.62
C PHE A 593 -5.61 -14.38 1.48
N LEU A 594 -4.99 -15.52 1.77
CA LEU A 594 -4.40 -16.39 0.76
C LEU A 594 -5.46 -17.00 -0.18
N ARG A 595 -6.69 -17.22 0.29
CA ARG A 595 -7.77 -17.85 -0.49
C ARG A 595 -8.33 -16.96 -1.61
N SER A 596 -8.16 -15.64 -1.59
CA SER A 596 -8.80 -14.80 -2.61
C SER A 596 -8.05 -13.51 -2.96
N GLY A 597 -7.77 -13.34 -4.26
CA GLY A 597 -7.44 -12.04 -4.86
C GLY A 597 -8.63 -11.08 -5.04
N ARG A 598 -9.82 -11.38 -4.49
CA ARG A 598 -11.03 -10.53 -4.50
C ARG A 598 -11.37 -10.06 -3.09
N TYR A 599 -11.38 -8.74 -2.90
CA TYR A 599 -11.67 -8.04 -1.63
C TYR A 599 -12.90 -8.59 -0.87
N ASP A 600 -14.05 -8.71 -1.53
CA ASP A 600 -15.33 -9.08 -0.88
C ASP A 600 -15.31 -10.46 -0.19
N GLU A 601 -14.41 -11.37 -0.59
CA GLU A 601 -14.25 -12.68 0.06
C GLU A 601 -13.53 -12.58 1.40
N LEU A 602 -12.68 -11.55 1.58
CA LEU A 602 -11.98 -11.28 2.83
C LEU A 602 -12.98 -10.86 3.92
N GLU A 603 -13.98 -10.04 3.56
CA GLU A 603 -15.07 -9.65 4.45
C GLU A 603 -16.05 -10.80 4.77
N GLN A 604 -16.20 -11.77 3.85
CA GLN A 604 -17.21 -12.84 3.93
C GLN A 604 -16.66 -14.19 4.42
N CYS A 605 -15.38 -14.28 4.78
CA CYS A 605 -14.70 -15.53 5.12
C CYS A 605 -15.37 -16.36 6.23
N ASP A 606 -16.09 -15.71 7.16
CA ASP A 606 -16.97 -16.33 8.19
C ASP A 606 -17.99 -17.36 7.61
N LEU A 607 -18.35 -17.24 6.33
CA LEU A 607 -19.38 -18.03 5.66
C LEU A 607 -18.83 -19.16 4.78
N LEU A 608 -17.50 -19.24 4.58
CA LEU A 608 -16.89 -20.19 3.66
C LEU A 608 -16.73 -21.58 4.29
N ASN A 609 -17.29 -22.59 3.62
CA ASN A 609 -17.15 -23.99 4.00
C ASN A 609 -15.67 -24.35 4.18
N GLY A 610 -15.36 -24.95 5.33
CA GLY A 610 -14.00 -25.19 5.83
C GLY A 610 -13.70 -24.49 7.16
N PHE A 611 -14.26 -23.30 7.41
CA PHE A 611 -13.94 -22.47 8.60
C PHE A 611 -15.05 -22.40 9.66
N GLY A 612 -16.07 -23.27 9.57
CA GLY A 612 -17.25 -23.24 10.42
C GLY A 612 -16.97 -23.56 11.91
N GLY A 613 -17.17 -22.59 12.79
CA GLY A 613 -17.08 -22.78 14.25
C GLY A 613 -17.15 -21.47 15.03
N ASN A 614 -17.05 -21.55 16.36
CA ASN A 614 -17.03 -20.36 17.23
C ASN A 614 -15.81 -19.45 16.98
N LEU A 615 -14.74 -19.97 16.37
CA LEU A 615 -13.50 -19.23 16.07
C LEU A 615 -13.68 -18.14 15.00
N ALA A 616 -14.46 -18.40 13.94
CA ALA A 616 -14.65 -17.44 12.84
C ALA A 616 -15.19 -16.10 13.36
N ARG A 617 -16.21 -16.17 14.24
CA ARG A 617 -16.82 -15.02 14.93
C ARG A 617 -15.83 -14.20 15.81
N ALA A 618 -14.61 -14.68 16.06
CA ALA A 618 -13.55 -13.93 16.72
C ALA A 618 -12.60 -13.20 15.75
N ALA A 619 -12.36 -13.72 14.54
CA ALA A 619 -11.49 -13.10 13.54
C ALA A 619 -11.97 -11.71 13.10
N ARG A 620 -13.28 -11.50 13.13
CA ARG A 620 -13.98 -10.23 12.91
C ARG A 620 -13.66 -9.11 13.92
N LYS A 621 -12.70 -9.31 14.84
CA LYS A 621 -12.17 -8.31 15.78
C LYS A 621 -10.71 -7.91 15.53
N THR A 622 -10.03 -8.49 14.54
CA THR A 622 -8.56 -8.40 14.39
C THR A 622 -8.08 -8.19 12.95
N LEU A 623 -8.98 -7.93 12.01
CA LEU A 623 -8.69 -7.79 10.57
C LEU A 623 -9.04 -6.40 10.00
N CYS A 624 -9.28 -5.42 10.88
CA CYS A 624 -9.51 -4.02 10.57
C CYS A 624 -8.79 -3.18 11.63
#